data_AF-A0AAV9Q852-F1
#
_entry.id   AF-A0AAV9Q852-F1
#
_cell.length_a   1.000
_cell.length_b   1.000
_cell.length_c   1.000
_cell.angle_alpha   90.00
_cell.angle_beta   90.00
_cell.angle_gamma   90.00
#
_symmetry.space_group_name_H-M   'P 1'
#
loop_
_entity.id
_entity.type
_entity.pdbx_description
1 polymer ?
#
loop_
_entity_poly.entity_id
_entity_poly.type
_entity_poly.pdbx_seq_one_letter_code
_entity_poly.pdbx_strand_id
1 'polypeptide(L)'
;MTNATAKVSGSVIASADKYETVEGNIYFPPDSINKSFFSPSDTHTSCPWKGIASYYDVTVDGNTLKDAAWYYPTPKEKATNIKDHVAFYKTKVDVSTA
;
A
#
# COMPACT_ATOMS: atom_id res chain seq x y z
N MET A 1 12.40 14.48 9.75
CA MET A 1 11.80 13.16 9.42
C MET A 1 11.33 13.27 7.98
N THR A 2 11.72 12.32 7.15
CA THR A 2 11.40 12.30 5.72
C THR A 2 9.95 11.83 5.56
N ASN A 3 9.10 12.58 4.86
CA ASN A 3 7.69 12.22 4.67
C ASN A 3 7.58 11.32 3.43
N ALA A 4 6.82 10.22 3.53
CA ALA A 4 6.48 9.39 2.39
C ALA A 4 5.14 9.82 1.79
N THR A 5 5.04 9.81 0.46
CA THR A 5 3.76 10.03 -0.25
C THR A 5 3.54 8.98 -1.34
N ALA A 6 2.27 8.62 -1.56
CA ALA A 6 1.82 7.85 -2.71
C ALA A 6 0.80 8.69 -3.50
N LYS A 7 0.99 8.80 -4.81
CA LYS A 7 0.17 9.65 -5.70
C LYS A 7 -0.28 8.92 -6.96
N VAL A 8 -1.47 9.27 -7.42
CA VAL A 8 -2.01 8.87 -8.74
C VAL A 8 -2.51 10.13 -9.43
N SER A 9 -2.02 10.39 -10.65
CA SER A 9 -2.39 11.58 -11.43
C SER A 9 -2.28 12.92 -10.65
N GLY A 10 -1.33 13.02 -9.72
CA GLY A 10 -1.11 14.19 -8.86
C GLY A 10 -1.90 14.19 -7.54
N SER A 11 -2.95 13.38 -7.41
CA SER A 11 -3.73 13.22 -6.17
C SER A 11 -2.99 12.37 -5.16
N VAL A 12 -2.84 12.87 -3.93
CA VAL A 12 -2.24 12.14 -2.81
C VAL A 12 -3.25 11.15 -2.25
N ILE A 13 -2.93 9.86 -2.37
CA ILE A 13 -3.77 8.77 -1.88
C ILE A 13 -3.27 8.18 -0.56
N ALA A 14 -2.01 8.45 -0.20
CA ALA A 14 -1.43 8.14 1.11
C ALA A 14 -0.28 9.10 1.44
N SER A 15 -0.12 9.46 2.72
CA SER A 15 1.03 10.20 3.22
C SER A 15 1.32 9.88 4.68
N ALA A 16 2.59 9.66 5.02
CA ALA A 16 2.99 9.31 6.38
C ALA A 16 4.40 9.80 6.72
N ASP A 17 4.56 10.29 7.96
CA ASP A 17 5.89 10.60 8.55
C ASP A 17 6.55 9.38 9.19
N LYS A 18 5.76 8.34 9.47
CA LYS A 18 6.22 7.05 10.00
C LYS A 18 5.71 5.96 9.09
N TYR A 19 6.62 5.18 8.56
CA TYR A 19 6.35 4.10 7.64
C TYR A 19 7.42 3.02 7.80
N GLU A 20 7.09 1.82 7.36
CA GLU A 20 8.03 0.69 7.32
C GLU A 20 8.62 0.57 5.91
N THR A 21 9.85 0.07 5.81
CA THR A 21 10.47 -0.25 4.51
C THR A 21 10.88 -1.71 4.49
N VAL A 22 10.33 -2.47 3.54
CA VAL A 22 10.61 -3.90 3.40
C VAL A 22 10.82 -4.23 1.92
N GLU A 23 11.97 -4.82 1.58
CA GLU A 23 12.34 -5.19 0.20
C GLU A 23 12.21 -4.00 -0.79
N GLY A 24 12.58 -2.79 -0.35
CA GLY A 24 12.51 -1.57 -1.17
C GLY A 24 11.10 -1.00 -1.37
N ASN A 25 10.08 -1.58 -0.73
CA ASN A 25 8.71 -1.07 -0.73
C ASN A 25 8.43 -0.30 0.56
N ILE A 26 7.68 0.79 0.43
CA ILE A 26 7.22 1.60 1.56
C ILE A 26 5.84 1.11 1.95
N TYR A 27 5.69 0.84 3.24
CA TYR A 27 4.48 0.33 3.87
C TYR A 27 3.89 1.43 4.75
N PHE A 28 2.84 2.05 4.22
CA PHE A 28 2.08 3.12 4.83
C PHE A 28 1.15 2.54 5.91
N PRO A 29 1.11 3.11 7.14
CA PRO A 29 0.13 2.72 8.15
C PRO A 29 -1.31 2.76 7.62
N PRO A 30 -2.21 1.89 8.09
CA PRO A 30 -3.59 1.81 7.59
C PRO A 30 -4.39 3.11 7.75
N ASP A 31 -4.02 3.95 8.71
CA ASP A 31 -4.68 5.25 8.96
C ASP A 31 -4.09 6.40 8.12
N SER A 32 -2.99 6.14 7.41
CA SER A 32 -2.32 7.12 6.55
C SER A 32 -2.75 7.05 5.09
N ILE A 33 -3.62 6.09 4.74
CA ILE A 33 -4.23 5.99 3.41
C ILE A 33 -5.59 6.69 3.40
N ASN A 34 -5.90 7.38 2.30
CA ASN A 34 -7.24 7.92 2.11
C ASN A 34 -8.14 6.83 1.50
N LYS A 35 -8.85 6.11 2.37
CA LYS A 35 -9.72 4.97 2.02
C LYS A 35 -10.80 5.30 0.99
N SER A 36 -11.16 6.57 0.75
CA SER A 36 -12.13 6.92 -0.29
C SER A 36 -11.69 6.55 -1.70
N PHE A 37 -10.38 6.38 -1.93
CA PHE A 37 -9.84 5.97 -3.21
C PHE A 37 -9.72 4.44 -3.36
N PHE A 38 -10.01 3.66 -2.32
CA PHE A 38 -9.67 2.23 -2.27
C PHE A 38 -10.93 1.37 -2.21
N SER A 39 -10.95 0.30 -3.00
CA SER A 39 -11.93 -0.77 -2.90
C SER A 39 -11.24 -2.13 -2.80
N PRO A 40 -11.76 -3.06 -1.98
CA PRO A 40 -11.16 -4.39 -1.86
C PRO A 40 -11.18 -5.11 -3.20
N SER A 41 -10.14 -5.90 -3.44
CA SER A 41 -10.02 -6.80 -4.58
C SER A 41 -10.08 -8.25 -4.11
N ASP A 42 -10.64 -9.13 -4.93
CA ASP A 42 -10.63 -10.58 -4.70
C ASP A 42 -9.25 -11.22 -4.93
N THR A 43 -8.27 -10.45 -5.42
CA THR A 43 -6.91 -10.92 -5.66
C THR A 43 -6.20 -11.20 -4.34
N HIS A 44 -5.57 -12.37 -4.25
CA HIS A 44 -4.68 -12.74 -3.15
C HIS A 44 -3.43 -13.43 -3.67
N THR A 45 -2.29 -13.20 -3.01
CA THR A 45 -1.03 -13.88 -3.33
C THR A 45 -0.36 -14.40 -2.06
N SER A 46 0.39 -15.48 -2.17
CA SER A 46 1.08 -16.09 -1.04
C SER A 46 2.58 -15.78 -1.09
N CYS A 47 3.11 -15.29 0.02
CA CYS A 47 4.54 -15.13 0.24
C CYS A 47 5.01 -16.10 1.33
N PRO A 48 6.08 -16.89 1.09
CA PRO A 48 6.55 -17.89 2.06
C PRO A 48 6.82 -17.33 3.46
N TRP A 49 7.27 -16.08 3.55
CA TRP A 49 7.70 -15.48 4.80
C TRP A 49 6.82 -14.33 5.30
N LYS A 50 6.03 -13.68 4.42
CA LYS A 50 5.10 -12.61 4.83
C LYS A 50 3.70 -13.10 5.13
N GLY A 51 3.23 -14.17 4.48
CA GLY A 51 1.83 -14.64 4.60
C GLY A 51 1.02 -14.37 3.34
N ILE A 52 -0.29 -14.25 3.48
CA ILE A 52 -1.22 -14.00 2.36
C ILE A 52 -1.39 -12.48 2.20
N ALA A 53 -1.04 -11.97 1.03
CA ALA A 53 -1.33 -10.59 0.65
C ALA A 53 -2.79 -10.49 0.18
N SER A 54 -3.43 -9.38 0.55
CA SER A 54 -4.70 -8.94 0.00
C SER A 54 -4.48 -7.63 -0.77
N TYR A 55 -5.34 -7.35 -1.73
CA TYR A 55 -5.14 -6.24 -2.66
C TYR A 55 -6.28 -5.23 -2.58
N TYR A 56 -5.96 -3.99 -2.95
CA TYR A 56 -6.95 -2.95 -3.23
C TYR A 56 -6.82 -2.50 -4.68
N ASP A 57 -7.98 -2.26 -5.28
CA ASP A 57 -8.09 -1.40 -6.46
C ASP A 57 -8.07 0.06 -6.00
N VAL A 58 -7.48 0.93 -6.80
CA VAL A 58 -7.39 2.37 -6.50
C VAL A 58 -8.10 3.16 -7.59
N THR A 59 -9.13 3.92 -7.24
CA THR A 59 -9.88 4.77 -8.17
C THR A 59 -9.62 6.24 -7.90
N VAL A 60 -9.11 6.96 -8.91
CA VAL A 60 -8.88 8.42 -8.87
C VAL A 60 -9.46 9.02 -10.13
N ASP A 61 -10.29 10.07 -9.98
CA ASP A 61 -10.93 10.78 -11.08
C ASP A 61 -11.66 9.85 -12.08
N GLY A 62 -12.34 8.82 -11.55
CA GLY A 62 -13.08 7.82 -12.34
C GLY A 62 -12.22 6.75 -13.01
N ASN A 63 -10.88 6.81 -12.90
CA ASN A 63 -9.97 5.80 -13.43
C ASN A 63 -9.59 4.81 -12.35
N THR A 64 -9.88 3.53 -12.56
CA THR A 64 -9.56 2.45 -11.63
C THR A 64 -8.27 1.73 -12.01
N LEU A 65 -7.31 1.75 -11.11
CA LEU A 65 -6.08 0.97 -11.16
C LEU A 65 -6.30 -0.34 -10.40
N LYS A 66 -6.57 -1.42 -11.15
CA LYS A 66 -6.75 -2.77 -10.60
C LYS A 66 -5.51 -3.22 -9.83
N ASP A 67 -5.67 -3.78 -8.63
CA ASP A 67 -4.60 -4.35 -7.79
C ASP A 67 -3.39 -3.41 -7.71
N ALA A 68 -3.63 -2.15 -7.40
CA ALA A 68 -2.59 -1.11 -7.35
C ALA A 68 -1.88 -1.06 -6.00
N ALA A 69 -2.57 -1.50 -4.94
CA ALA A 69 -2.02 -1.58 -3.60
C ALA A 69 -2.22 -2.97 -3.00
N TRP A 70 -1.35 -3.34 -2.07
CA TRP A 70 -1.43 -4.60 -1.32
C TRP A 70 -1.11 -4.40 0.15
N TYR A 71 -1.59 -5.33 0.97
CA TYR A 71 -1.36 -5.36 2.41
C TYR A 71 -1.42 -6.80 2.93
N TYR A 72 -0.93 -7.01 4.15
CA TYR A 72 -0.96 -8.31 4.82
C TYR A 72 -1.84 -8.23 6.08
N PRO A 73 -3.08 -8.74 6.06
CA PRO A 73 -3.96 -8.71 7.23
C PRO A 73 -3.56 -9.71 8.32
N THR A 74 -2.97 -10.83 7.92
CA THR A 74 -2.52 -11.91 8.81
C THR A 74 -1.07 -12.28 8.49
N PRO A 75 -0.10 -11.36 8.69
CA PRO A 75 1.28 -11.62 8.35
C PRO A 75 1.87 -12.69 9.27
N LYS A 76 2.89 -13.39 8.78
CA LYS A 76 3.71 -14.27 9.61
C LYS A 76 4.57 -13.45 10.57
N GLU A 77 5.09 -14.10 11.60
CA GLU A 77 5.84 -13.50 12.72
C GLU A 77 6.91 -12.49 12.28
N LYS A 78 7.71 -12.84 11.26
CA LYS A 78 8.80 -12.00 10.72
C LYS A 78 8.34 -10.74 9.98
N ALA A 79 7.05 -10.61 9.69
CA ALA A 79 6.44 -9.49 8.96
C ALA A 79 5.33 -8.80 9.77
N THR A 80 5.28 -9.02 11.09
CA THR A 80 4.25 -8.43 11.97
C THR A 80 4.30 -6.90 12.02
N ASN A 81 5.47 -6.30 11.81
CA ASN A 81 5.64 -4.84 11.75
C ASN A 81 4.89 -4.18 10.57
N ILE A 82 4.56 -4.93 9.52
CA ILE A 82 3.81 -4.44 8.35
C ILE A 82 2.36 -4.93 8.33
N LYS A 83 1.84 -5.43 9.45
CA LYS A 83 0.44 -5.87 9.55
C LYS A 83 -0.49 -4.72 9.18
N ASP A 84 -1.38 -4.96 8.23
CA ASP A 84 -2.35 -4.00 7.69
C ASP A 84 -1.73 -2.75 7.03
N HIS A 85 -0.40 -2.63 6.99
CA HIS A 85 0.24 -1.55 6.25
C HIS A 85 0.10 -1.78 4.75
N VAL A 86 -0.10 -0.68 4.03
CA VAL A 86 -0.39 -0.69 2.60
C VAL A 86 0.84 -0.27 1.83
N ALA A 87 1.22 -1.08 0.85
CA ALA A 87 2.25 -0.77 -0.13
C ALA A 87 1.65 -0.70 -1.53
N PHE A 88 2.37 -0.08 -2.46
CA PHE A 88 1.86 0.27 -3.79
C PHE A 88 2.78 -0.22 -4.91
N TYR A 89 2.19 -0.61 -6.04
CA TYR A 89 2.98 -0.95 -7.22
C TYR A 89 3.50 0.34 -7.85
N LYS A 90 4.83 0.53 -7.80
CA LYS A 90 5.50 1.73 -8.34
C LYS A 90 5.35 1.91 -9.86
N THR A 91 4.90 0.87 -10.56
CA THR A 91 4.54 0.94 -11.99
C THR A 91 3.17 1.56 -12.24
N LYS A 92 2.33 1.70 -11.20
CA LYS A 92 0.97 2.25 -11.27
C LYS A 92 0.78 3.51 -10.41
N VAL A 93 1.54 3.62 -9.33
CA VAL A 93 1.44 4.68 -8.31
C VAL A 93 2.82 5.31 -8.13
N ASP A 94 2.88 6.64 -8.12
CA ASP A 94 4.11 7.36 -7.80
C ASP A 94 4.34 7.34 -6.29
N VAL A 95 5.43 6.70 -5.85
CA VAL A 95 5.77 6.57 -4.43
C VAL A 95 7.13 7.19 -4.19
N SER A 96 7.19 8.19 -3.31
CA SER A 96 8.41 8.94 -3.02
C SER A 96 8.56 9.24 -1.53
N THR A 97 9.79 9.49 -1.11
CA THR A 97 10.17 9.96 0.23
C THR A 97 10.95 11.26 0.08
N ALA A 98 10.55 12.30 0.81
CA ALA A 98 11.18 13.63 0.77
C ALA A 98 11.70 14.05 2.15
#